data_AF-A0A0S9S7P8-F1
#
_entry.id   AF-A0A0S9S7P8-F1
#
_cell.length_a   1.000
_cell.length_b   1.000
_cell.length_c   1.000
_cell.angle_alpha   90.00
_cell.angle_beta   90.00
_cell.angle_gamma   90.00
#
_symmetry.space_group_name_H-M   'P 1'
#
loop_
_entity.id
_entity.type
_entity.pdbx_description
1 polymer ?
#
loop_
_entity_poly.entity_id
_entity_poly.type
_entity_poly.pdbx_seq_one_letter_code
_entity_poly.pdbx_strand_id
1 'polypeptide(L)'
;MLTLPAQAQSAEGGLFDLLFAPARPVQQVAPAPAPDFDYGQARRSIRRAAHAGRQRPKIRYAALPKSEPLKIKVTDRQTPIDMTAGPAAAFMRDETLRPGDIVVMKDGPKVFVGRTDDRHTAADFASIGRSDFIDRRTRTQLTAMMLPIGAMPADQARKMMQQARKVMPANTELQAKTELTAMRVINPWTTAR
;
A
#
# COMPACT_ATOMS: atom_id res chain seq x y z
N MET A 1 17.06 -55.53 15.13
CA MET A 1 17.35 -54.50 14.11
C MET A 1 16.42 -54.81 12.94
N LEU A 2 15.33 -54.10 12.61
CA LEU A 2 14.92 -52.71 12.78
C LEU A 2 13.39 -52.62 12.93
N THR A 3 12.94 -51.61 13.64
CA THR A 3 11.55 -51.21 13.93
C THR A 3 10.99 -50.27 12.86
N LEU A 4 9.67 -50.33 12.58
CA LEU A 4 8.71 -49.20 12.53
C LEU A 4 7.34 -49.63 11.95
N PRO A 5 6.22 -49.47 12.69
CA PRO A 5 4.88 -49.42 12.11
C PRO A 5 4.50 -47.96 11.81
N ALA A 6 4.29 -47.60 10.55
CA ALA A 6 3.72 -46.32 10.17
C ALA A 6 2.18 -46.40 10.22
N GLN A 7 1.62 -46.25 11.41
CA GLN A 7 0.20 -45.97 11.61
C GLN A 7 -0.05 -44.50 11.23
N ALA A 8 -0.60 -44.25 10.05
CA ALA A 8 -1.18 -42.96 9.68
C ALA A 8 -2.71 -43.08 9.79
N GLN A 9 -3.21 -43.22 11.03
CA GLN A 9 -4.59 -42.91 11.36
C GLN A 9 -4.60 -41.50 11.94
N SER A 10 -4.82 -40.49 11.08
CA SER A 10 -4.99 -39.12 11.52
C SER A 10 -6.07 -38.44 10.69
N ALA A 11 -7.30 -38.52 11.22
CA ALA A 11 -8.37 -37.55 11.09
C ALA A 11 -8.67 -37.01 9.68
N GLU A 12 -9.44 -37.79 8.90
CA GLU A 12 -10.21 -37.30 7.75
C GLU A 12 -11.39 -36.43 8.20
N GLY A 13 -11.03 -35.31 8.81
CA GLY A 13 -11.86 -34.18 9.22
C GLY A 13 -10.93 -33.00 9.45
N GLY A 14 -10.03 -32.78 8.48
CA GLY A 14 -8.92 -31.85 8.60
C GLY A 14 -9.39 -30.40 8.75
N LEU A 15 -8.50 -29.56 9.25
CA LEU A 15 -8.65 -28.12 9.45
C LEU A 15 -9.37 -27.38 8.30
N PHE A 16 -9.22 -27.89 7.08
CA PHE A 16 -9.88 -27.37 5.89
C PHE A 16 -11.41 -27.46 5.96
N ASP A 17 -11.96 -28.54 6.51
CA ASP A 17 -13.39 -28.69 6.71
C ASP A 17 -13.89 -27.74 7.82
N LEU A 18 -13.05 -27.42 8.82
CA LEU A 18 -13.40 -26.47 9.88
C LEU A 18 -13.40 -25.00 9.39
N LEU A 19 -12.59 -24.68 8.39
CA LEU A 19 -12.48 -23.34 7.80
C LEU A 19 -13.50 -23.07 6.70
N PHE A 20 -13.92 -24.11 5.98
CA PHE A 20 -14.79 -23.98 4.80
C PHE A 20 -16.12 -24.73 4.91
N ALA A 21 -16.42 -25.41 6.03
CA ALA A 21 -17.74 -25.97 6.24
C ALA A 21 -18.81 -24.85 6.29
N PRO A 22 -19.95 -25.04 5.62
CA PRO A 22 -21.09 -24.15 5.79
C PRO A 22 -21.52 -24.16 7.26
N ALA A 23 -21.71 -22.98 7.84
CA ALA A 23 -22.10 -22.81 9.23
C ALA A 23 -23.32 -23.71 9.56
N ARG A 24 -23.09 -24.80 10.31
CA ARG A 24 -24.19 -25.60 10.84
C ARG A 24 -24.93 -24.72 11.85
N PRO A 25 -26.27 -24.66 11.81
CA PRO A 25 -27.04 -23.99 12.84
C PRO A 25 -26.72 -24.67 14.17
N VAL A 26 -26.17 -23.88 15.11
CA VAL A 26 -25.93 -24.30 16.48
C VAL A 26 -27.25 -24.76 17.09
N GLN A 27 -27.36 -26.06 17.35
CA GLN A 27 -28.48 -26.63 18.07
C GLN A 27 -28.44 -26.06 19.49
N GLN A 28 -29.42 -25.22 19.83
CA GLN A 28 -29.56 -24.60 21.13
C GLN A 28 -29.79 -25.69 22.18
N VAL A 29 -28.74 -26.09 22.88
CA VAL A 29 -28.83 -26.87 24.11
C VAL A 29 -29.33 -25.92 25.21
N ALA A 30 -30.43 -26.29 25.86
CA ALA A 30 -30.99 -25.54 26.97
C ALA A 30 -29.95 -25.40 28.11
N PRO A 31 -29.87 -24.23 28.78
CA PRO A 31 -28.88 -24.04 29.84
C PRO A 31 -29.20 -24.90 31.06
N ALA A 32 -28.23 -25.73 31.47
CA ALA A 32 -28.24 -26.43 32.75
C ALA A 32 -28.10 -25.42 33.91
N PRO A 33 -28.66 -25.71 35.11
CA PRO A 33 -28.57 -24.81 36.26
C PRO A 33 -27.10 -24.58 36.65
N ALA A 34 -26.72 -23.31 36.73
CA ALA A 34 -25.36 -22.90 37.07
C ALA A 34 -25.09 -23.17 38.56
N PRO A 35 -23.93 -23.77 38.93
CA PRO A 35 -23.54 -23.85 40.33
C PRO A 35 -23.26 -22.44 40.87
N ASP A 36 -23.50 -22.24 42.17
CA ASP A 36 -23.25 -20.98 42.89
C ASP A 36 -21.76 -20.62 42.84
N PHE A 37 -21.37 -19.91 41.78
CA PHE A 37 -20.04 -19.38 41.61
C PHE A 37 -19.90 -18.09 42.43
N ASP A 38 -19.04 -18.11 43.45
CA ASP A 38 -18.61 -16.89 44.15
C ASP A 38 -17.79 -16.00 43.20
N TYR A 39 -18.50 -15.08 42.53
CA TYR A 39 -17.93 -14.08 41.64
C TYR A 39 -16.86 -13.20 42.32
N GLY A 40 -16.86 -13.09 43.64
CA GLY A 40 -15.90 -12.31 44.43
C GLY A 40 -14.53 -12.97 44.55
N GLN A 41 -14.48 -14.30 44.68
CA GLN A 41 -13.23 -15.06 44.65
C GLN A 41 -12.66 -15.17 43.23
N ALA A 42 -13.52 -15.43 42.24
CA ALA A 42 -13.09 -15.49 40.84
C ALA A 42 -12.48 -14.15 40.37
N ARG A 43 -13.06 -13.01 40.77
CA ARG A 43 -12.49 -11.69 40.45
C ARG A 43 -11.13 -11.42 41.11
N ARG A 44 -10.90 -11.93 42.33
CA ARG A 44 -9.62 -11.78 43.04
C ARG A 44 -8.52 -12.67 42.45
N SER A 45 -8.85 -13.91 42.05
CA SER A 45 -7.89 -14.80 41.39
C SER A 45 -7.51 -14.30 40.00
N ILE A 46 -8.48 -13.79 39.22
CA ILE A 46 -8.23 -13.21 37.89
C ILE A 46 -7.32 -11.96 37.98
N ARG A 47 -7.54 -11.07 38.96
CA ARG A 47 -6.67 -9.89 39.17
C ARG A 47 -5.26 -10.29 39.59
N ARG A 48 -5.10 -11.28 40.48
CA ARG A 48 -3.77 -11.78 40.87
C ARG A 48 -3.06 -12.48 39.71
N ALA A 49 -3.77 -13.29 38.91
CA ALA A 49 -3.23 -13.91 37.71
C ALA A 49 -2.84 -12.88 36.63
N ALA A 50 -3.62 -11.80 36.48
CA ALA A 50 -3.31 -10.71 35.56
C ALA A 50 -2.08 -9.88 35.99
N HIS A 51 -1.79 -9.81 37.30
CA HIS A 51 -0.61 -9.13 37.84
C HIS A 51 0.64 -10.01 37.96
N ALA A 52 0.47 -11.33 38.15
CA ALA A 52 1.59 -12.25 38.36
C ALA A 52 2.32 -12.69 37.08
N GLY A 53 1.80 -12.38 35.89
CA GLY A 53 2.24 -13.04 34.65
C GLY A 53 2.52 -12.15 33.44
N ARG A 54 2.51 -10.82 33.56
CA ARG A 54 2.84 -9.94 32.42
C ARG A 54 4.34 -9.86 32.17
N GLN A 55 4.95 -11.01 31.83
CA GLN A 55 6.25 -11.10 31.18
C GLN A 55 6.13 -10.39 29.84
N ARG A 56 6.47 -9.09 29.82
CA ARG A 56 6.50 -8.31 28.58
C ARG A 56 7.48 -8.98 27.62
N PRO A 57 7.07 -9.33 26.40
CA PRO A 57 7.99 -9.94 25.44
C PRO A 57 9.17 -8.99 25.22
N LYS A 58 10.38 -9.48 25.50
CA LYS A 58 11.62 -8.74 25.27
C LYS A 58 11.91 -8.77 23.77
N ILE A 59 11.38 -7.79 23.05
CA ILE A 59 11.67 -7.61 21.61
C ILE A 59 13.14 -7.19 21.49
N ARG A 60 13.95 -8.06 20.90
CA ARG A 60 15.33 -7.73 20.50
C ARG A 60 15.32 -7.45 19.02
N TYR A 61 15.45 -6.18 18.65
CA TYR A 61 15.64 -5.80 17.26
C TYR A 61 17.02 -6.26 16.82
N ALA A 62 17.09 -7.08 15.75
CA ALA A 62 18.35 -7.29 15.06
C ALA A 62 18.72 -5.96 14.39
N ALA A 63 19.89 -5.43 14.73
CA ALA A 63 20.39 -4.24 14.06
C ALA A 63 20.64 -4.58 12.58
N LEU A 64 20.02 -3.82 11.68
CA LEU A 64 20.31 -3.90 10.26
C LEU A 64 21.80 -3.56 10.08
N PRO A 65 22.60 -4.39 9.38
CA PRO A 65 23.99 -4.07 9.11
C PRO A 65 24.06 -2.73 8.39
N LYS A 66 25.01 -1.88 8.82
CA LYS A 66 25.24 -0.57 8.19
C LYS A 66 25.57 -0.82 6.72
N SER A 67 24.76 -0.26 5.82
CA SER A 67 25.00 -0.38 4.38
C SER A 67 26.38 0.20 4.06
N GLU A 68 27.29 -0.64 3.56
CA GLU A 68 28.55 -0.16 3.04
C GLU A 68 28.28 0.83 1.89
N PRO A 69 28.98 1.97 1.84
CA PRO A 69 28.78 2.92 0.77
C PRO A 69 29.12 2.24 -0.56
N LEU A 70 28.12 2.14 -1.44
CA LEU A 70 28.28 1.63 -2.79
C LEU A 70 29.32 2.51 -3.49
N LYS A 71 30.49 1.95 -3.79
CA LYS A 71 31.54 2.60 -4.59
C LYS A 71 31.09 2.57 -6.05
N ILE A 72 30.12 3.42 -6.38
CA ILE A 72 29.67 3.61 -7.76
C ILE A 72 30.79 4.35 -8.49
N LYS A 73 31.54 3.61 -9.32
CA LYS A 73 32.47 4.22 -10.26
C LYS A 73 31.65 4.81 -11.39
N VAL A 74 31.38 6.11 -11.30
CA VAL A 74 30.86 6.91 -12.41
C VAL A 74 31.90 6.78 -13.52
N THR A 75 31.57 6.01 -14.56
CA THR A 75 32.47 5.83 -15.71
C THR A 75 32.60 7.17 -16.44
N ASP A 76 33.76 7.43 -17.06
CA ASP A 76 34.06 8.66 -17.83
C ASP A 76 33.06 9.02 -18.95
N ARG A 77 32.12 8.11 -19.26
CA ARG A 77 31.02 8.34 -20.21
C ARG A 77 29.87 9.17 -19.65
N GLN A 78 29.81 9.40 -18.33
CA GLN A 78 28.77 10.19 -17.71
C GLN A 78 29.25 11.63 -17.52
N THR A 79 29.10 12.42 -18.59
CA THR A 79 29.30 13.87 -18.50
C THR A 79 28.11 14.49 -17.76
N PRO A 80 28.34 15.28 -16.70
CA PRO A 80 27.27 16.02 -16.04
C PRO A 80 26.57 16.91 -17.05
N ILE A 81 25.25 16.84 -17.09
CA ILE A 81 24.43 17.71 -17.94
C ILE A 81 24.61 19.16 -17.46
N ASP A 82 24.89 20.07 -18.40
CA ASP A 82 24.95 21.50 -18.13
C ASP A 82 23.55 22.06 -17.85
N MET A 83 23.29 22.41 -16.58
CA MET A 83 22.01 22.95 -16.13
C MET A 83 21.99 24.49 -16.03
N THR A 84 23.01 25.20 -16.50
CA THR A 84 23.10 26.68 -16.37
C THR A 84 21.91 27.43 -16.95
N ALA A 85 21.38 26.97 -18.09
CA ALA A 85 20.19 27.56 -18.74
C ALA A 85 18.85 27.02 -18.19
N GLY A 86 18.90 26.19 -17.14
CA GLY A 86 17.76 25.50 -16.56
C GLY A 86 17.55 24.08 -17.11
N PRO A 87 16.81 23.22 -16.38
CA PRO A 87 16.72 21.79 -16.67
C PRO A 87 16.06 21.50 -18.02
N ALA A 88 15.03 22.26 -18.41
CA ALA A 88 14.38 22.07 -19.70
C ALA A 88 15.30 22.40 -20.87
N ALA A 89 16.14 23.45 -20.75
CA ALA A 89 17.09 23.82 -21.78
C ALA A 89 18.26 22.84 -21.87
N ALA A 90 18.60 22.20 -20.74
CA ALA A 90 19.63 21.18 -20.66
C ALA A 90 19.25 19.93 -21.49
N PHE A 91 18.01 19.44 -21.37
CA PHE A 91 17.52 18.31 -22.19
C PHE A 91 17.46 18.62 -23.69
N MET A 92 17.30 19.88 -24.09
CA MET A 92 17.30 20.27 -25.51
C MET A 92 18.70 20.19 -26.15
N ARG A 93 19.74 20.14 -25.33
CA ARG A 93 21.15 20.07 -25.76
C ARG A 93 21.80 18.73 -25.42
N ASP A 94 21.03 17.80 -24.86
CA ASP A 94 21.54 16.50 -24.44
C ASP A 94 21.63 15.55 -25.64
N GLU A 95 22.82 15.48 -26.22
CA GLU A 95 23.14 14.61 -27.37
C GLU A 95 23.01 13.11 -27.06
N THR A 96 22.85 12.73 -25.78
CA THR A 96 22.71 11.32 -25.40
C THR A 96 21.29 10.80 -25.53
N LEU A 97 20.30 11.67 -25.75
CA LEU A 97 18.90 11.29 -25.86
C LEU A 97 18.63 10.51 -27.13
N ARG A 98 17.98 9.36 -26.97
CA ARG A 98 17.60 8.46 -28.05
C ARG A 98 16.09 8.39 -28.21
N PRO A 99 15.58 8.20 -29.44
CA PRO A 99 14.16 8.01 -29.66
C PRO A 99 13.60 6.92 -28.75
N GLY A 100 12.57 7.26 -27.98
CA GLY A 100 11.95 6.38 -26.98
C GLY A 100 12.34 6.67 -25.53
N ASP A 101 13.38 7.47 -25.28
CA ASP A 101 13.75 7.88 -23.91
C ASP A 101 12.65 8.74 -23.28
N ILE A 102 12.41 8.52 -21.98
CA ILE A 102 11.40 9.24 -21.21
C ILE A 102 12.07 10.38 -20.44
N VAL A 103 11.66 11.60 -20.74
CA VAL A 103 12.15 12.82 -20.09
C VAL A 103 11.02 13.43 -19.26
N VAL A 104 11.31 13.70 -17.99
CA VAL A 104 10.37 14.39 -17.10
C VAL A 104 10.59 15.89 -17.24
N MET A 105 9.64 16.57 -17.88
CA MET A 105 9.62 18.03 -17.96
C MET A 105 8.68 18.62 -16.91
N LYS A 106 8.71 19.95 -16.76
CA LYS A 106 7.79 20.68 -15.87
C LYS A 106 6.30 20.39 -16.15
N ASP A 107 5.95 20.15 -17.41
CA ASP A 107 4.56 19.91 -17.84
C ASP A 107 4.15 18.44 -17.63
N GLY A 108 5.08 17.60 -17.17
CA GLY A 108 4.89 16.17 -17.00
C GLY A 108 5.84 15.34 -17.87
N PRO A 109 5.65 14.01 -17.86
CA PRO A 109 6.54 13.09 -18.54
C PRO A 109 6.27 13.10 -20.05
N LYS A 110 7.35 13.20 -20.83
CA LYS A 110 7.35 13.22 -22.30
C LYS A 110 8.32 12.18 -22.84
N VAL A 111 8.10 11.79 -24.09
CA VAL A 111 8.96 10.84 -24.81
C VAL A 111 9.73 11.61 -25.87
N PHE A 112 11.03 11.40 -25.93
CA PHE A 112 11.84 11.93 -27.01
C PHE A 112 11.57 11.14 -28.30
N VAL A 113 11.22 11.85 -29.37
CA VAL A 113 10.92 11.29 -30.71
C VAL A 113 11.78 11.91 -31.81
N GLY A 114 12.67 12.85 -31.44
CA GLY A 114 13.57 13.53 -32.37
C GLY A 114 14.72 12.65 -32.83
N ARG A 115 15.57 13.20 -33.70
CA ARG A 115 16.80 12.53 -34.19
C ARG A 115 17.95 12.75 -33.20
N THR A 116 18.82 11.75 -33.07
CA THR A 116 19.93 11.73 -32.11
C THR A 116 20.98 12.81 -32.38
N ASP A 117 21.24 13.15 -33.65
CA ASP A 117 22.39 14.00 -34.03
C ASP A 117 22.04 15.49 -34.17
N ASP A 118 20.76 15.85 -34.04
CA ASP A 118 20.28 17.22 -34.21
C ASP A 118 20.04 17.89 -32.86
N ARG A 119 20.20 19.21 -32.80
CA ARG A 119 19.81 19.98 -31.61
C ARG A 119 18.30 19.85 -31.38
N HIS A 120 17.93 19.29 -30.24
CA HIS A 120 16.55 18.95 -29.95
C HIS A 120 15.71 20.20 -29.69
N THR A 121 14.47 20.17 -30.16
CA THR A 121 13.47 21.21 -29.97
C THR A 121 12.32 20.71 -29.11
N ALA A 122 11.50 21.62 -28.58
CA ALA A 122 10.34 21.23 -27.78
C ALA A 122 9.32 20.36 -28.53
N ALA A 123 9.32 20.39 -29.88
CA ALA A 123 8.46 19.58 -30.72
C ALA A 123 8.89 18.09 -30.75
N ASP A 124 10.17 17.82 -30.49
CA ASP A 124 10.74 16.48 -30.42
C ASP A 124 10.37 15.74 -29.14
N PHE A 125 9.60 16.37 -28.25
CA PHE A 125 9.12 15.80 -27.00
C PHE A 125 7.61 15.60 -27.05
N ALA A 126 7.20 14.38 -27.38
CA ALA A 126 5.81 14.00 -27.47
C ALA A 126 5.24 13.65 -26.08
N SER A 127 3.97 14.02 -25.83
CA SER A 127 3.27 13.57 -24.62
C SER A 127 3.13 12.04 -24.60
N ILE A 128 3.32 11.40 -23.45
CA ILE A 128 3.21 9.93 -23.30
C ILE A 128 1.89 9.36 -23.82
N GLY A 129 0.77 10.09 -23.69
CA GLY A 129 -0.53 9.63 -24.15
C GLY A 129 -0.63 9.40 -25.66
N ARG A 130 0.23 10.07 -26.46
CA ARG A 130 0.20 10.05 -27.94
C ARG A 130 1.42 9.36 -28.57
N SER A 131 2.39 8.92 -27.77
CA SER A 131 3.65 8.36 -28.28
C SER A 131 3.56 6.84 -28.49
N ASP A 132 3.91 6.37 -29.69
CA ASP A 132 3.90 4.95 -30.06
C ASP A 132 5.07 4.16 -29.46
N PHE A 133 6.09 4.84 -28.91
CA PHE A 133 7.26 4.19 -28.30
C PHE A 133 6.97 3.50 -26.95
N ILE A 134 5.79 3.72 -26.37
CA ILE A 134 5.47 3.25 -25.02
C ILE A 134 4.16 2.48 -25.00
N ASP A 135 4.17 1.28 -24.43
CA ASP A 135 2.97 0.47 -24.21
C ASP A 135 1.95 1.13 -23.28
N ARG A 136 0.66 0.85 -23.51
CA ARG A 136 -0.46 1.38 -22.72
C ARG A 136 -0.31 1.16 -21.20
N ARG A 137 0.24 0.00 -20.80
CA ARG A 137 0.50 -0.32 -19.39
C ARG A 137 1.52 0.63 -18.78
N THR A 138 2.64 0.82 -19.46
CA THR A 138 3.73 1.72 -19.03
C THR A 138 3.28 3.18 -19.01
N ARG A 139 2.47 3.61 -19.99
CA ARG A 139 1.83 4.94 -19.97
C ARG A 139 1.02 5.16 -18.68
N THR A 140 0.25 4.15 -18.27
CA THR A 140 -0.59 4.21 -17.06
C THR A 140 0.27 4.31 -15.80
N GLN A 141 1.34 3.52 -15.72
CA GLN A 141 2.27 3.53 -14.58
C GLN A 141 3.02 4.86 -14.46
N LEU A 142 3.55 5.39 -15.56
CA LEU A 142 4.25 6.69 -15.57
C LEU A 142 3.33 7.82 -15.13
N THR A 143 2.08 7.80 -15.60
CA THR A 143 1.06 8.78 -15.19
C THR A 143 0.78 8.65 -13.68
N ALA A 144 0.65 7.43 -13.17
CA ALA A 144 0.41 7.18 -11.75
C ALA A 144 1.57 7.57 -10.84
N MET A 145 2.83 7.42 -11.27
CA MET A 145 4.01 7.82 -10.49
C MET A 145 4.17 9.36 -10.40
N MET A 146 3.72 10.08 -11.42
CA MET A 146 3.80 11.54 -11.47
C MET A 146 2.61 12.23 -10.79
N LEU A 147 1.51 11.51 -10.56
CA LEU A 147 0.37 11.99 -9.80
C LEU A 147 0.69 11.88 -8.30
N PRO A 148 0.53 12.96 -7.51
CA PRO A 148 0.67 12.87 -6.06
C PRO A 148 -0.36 11.86 -5.53
N ILE A 149 0.12 10.91 -4.70
CA ILE A 149 -0.69 9.85 -4.08
C ILE A 149 -1.92 10.50 -3.43
N GLY A 150 -3.11 10.25 -3.98
CA GLY A 150 -4.40 10.77 -3.49
C GLY A 150 -5.12 11.76 -4.42
N ALA A 151 -4.48 12.30 -5.45
CA ALA A 151 -5.15 13.17 -6.43
C ALA A 151 -5.58 12.37 -7.66
N MET A 152 -6.85 11.93 -7.70
CA MET A 152 -7.43 11.51 -8.97
C MET A 152 -7.51 12.75 -9.89
N PRO A 153 -7.01 12.68 -11.14
CA PRO A 153 -7.18 13.77 -12.10
C PRO A 153 -8.66 14.17 -12.19
N ALA A 154 -8.96 15.47 -12.26
CA ALA A 154 -10.33 15.97 -12.22
C ALA A 154 -11.26 15.26 -13.22
N ASP A 155 -10.75 14.91 -14.40
CA ASP A 155 -11.52 14.19 -15.42
C ASP A 155 -11.79 12.72 -15.07
N GLN A 156 -10.85 12.07 -14.39
CA GLN A 156 -11.05 10.70 -13.90
C GLN A 156 -12.02 10.68 -12.71
N ALA A 157 -11.92 11.65 -11.80
CA ALA A 157 -12.87 11.83 -10.72
C ALA A 157 -14.29 12.11 -11.25
N ARG A 158 -14.43 12.97 -12.27
CA ARG A 158 -15.72 13.23 -12.95
C ARG A 158 -16.30 11.97 -13.58
N LYS A 159 -15.50 11.17 -14.28
CA LYS A 159 -15.96 9.90 -14.86
C LYS A 159 -16.41 8.91 -13.81
N MET A 160 -15.65 8.78 -12.71
CA MET A 160 -16.04 7.91 -11.60
C MET A 160 -17.32 8.40 -10.91
N MET A 161 -17.50 9.71 -10.73
CA MET A 161 -18.74 10.29 -10.19
C MET A 161 -19.94 10.11 -11.13
N GLN A 162 -19.74 10.18 -12.45
CA GLN A 162 -20.79 9.90 -13.44
C GLN A 162 -21.18 8.42 -13.45
N GLN A 163 -20.21 7.51 -13.30
CA GLN A 163 -20.47 6.08 -13.16
C GLN A 163 -21.17 5.76 -11.83
N ALA A 164 -20.74 6.35 -10.71
CA ALA A 164 -21.40 6.21 -9.42
C ALA A 164 -22.86 6.71 -9.45
N ARG A 165 -23.12 7.84 -10.11
CA ARG A 165 -24.48 8.36 -10.33
C ARG A 165 -25.37 7.43 -11.16
N LYS A 166 -24.81 6.63 -12.08
CA LYS A 166 -25.58 5.66 -12.86
C LYS A 166 -25.96 4.40 -12.07
N VAL A 167 -25.19 4.06 -11.03
CA VAL A 167 -25.38 2.85 -10.23
C VAL A 167 -26.15 3.15 -8.94
N MET A 168 -26.28 4.41 -8.53
CA MET A 168 -27.11 4.81 -7.40
C MET A 168 -28.57 5.02 -7.82
N PRO A 169 -29.55 4.28 -7.25
CA PRO A 169 -30.96 4.59 -7.43
C PRO A 169 -31.29 5.92 -6.74
N ALA A 170 -32.02 6.79 -7.44
CA ALA A 170 -32.38 8.15 -7.03
C ALA A 170 -33.45 8.21 -5.93
N ASN A 171 -33.41 7.33 -4.93
CA ASN A 171 -34.42 7.30 -3.87
C ASN A 171 -33.84 6.86 -2.52
N THR A 172 -33.03 7.74 -1.93
CA THR A 172 -32.78 7.71 -0.47
C THR A 172 -32.66 9.15 0.04
N GLU A 173 -33.78 9.88 0.00
CA GLU A 173 -34.02 10.97 0.96
C GLU A 173 -34.43 10.34 2.30
N LEU A 174 -33.49 9.85 3.09
CA LEU A 174 -33.76 9.51 4.49
C LEU A 174 -32.56 9.86 5.38
N GLN A 175 -32.73 10.99 6.06
CA GLN A 175 -32.29 11.25 7.42
C GLN A 175 -30.78 11.23 7.68
N ALA A 176 -30.15 12.38 7.42
CA ALA A 176 -28.96 12.80 8.15
C ALA A 176 -29.33 13.05 9.63
N LYS A 177 -29.43 11.97 10.42
CA LYS A 177 -29.25 12.06 11.87
C LYS A 177 -27.75 12.15 12.12
N THR A 178 -27.31 13.36 12.41
CA THR A 178 -25.96 13.65 12.89
C THR A 178 -25.79 13.02 14.27
N GLU A 179 -25.48 11.73 14.32
CA GLU A 179 -24.94 11.12 15.54
C GLU A 179 -23.51 11.65 15.71
N LEU A 180 -23.39 12.67 16.56
CA LEU A 180 -22.12 13.13 17.12
C LEU A 180 -21.55 12.01 17.99
N THR A 181 -20.92 11.01 17.37
CA THR A 181 -20.05 10.09 18.09
C THR A 181 -18.91 10.90 18.68
N ALA A 182 -18.93 11.10 20.00
CA ALA A 182 -17.86 11.72 20.77
C ALA A 182 -16.57 10.92 20.58
N MET A 183 -15.76 11.34 19.61
CA MET A 183 -14.48 10.74 19.32
C MET A 183 -13.51 11.09 20.44
N ARG A 184 -13.18 10.11 21.29
CA ARG A 184 -12.21 10.31 22.38
C ARG A 184 -10.79 10.35 21.81
N VAL A 185 -10.28 11.56 21.62
CA VAL A 185 -8.86 11.80 21.28
C VAL A 185 -8.01 11.62 22.54
N ILE A 186 -7.13 10.62 22.54
CA ILE A 186 -6.12 10.42 23.60
C ILE A 186 -4.78 10.84 23.01
N ASN A 187 -4.21 11.95 23.49
CA ASN A 187 -2.86 12.40 23.13
C ASN A 187 -1.85 11.80 24.11
N PRO A 188 -0.96 10.88 23.68
CA PRO A 188 -0.09 10.13 24.59
C PRO A 188 1.25 10.81 24.88
N TRP A 189 1.28 12.14 25.04
CA TRP A 189 2.50 12.82 25.49
C TRP A 189 2.17 14.13 26.21
N THR A 190 2.25 14.10 27.54
CA THR A 190 2.38 15.30 28.36
C THR A 190 3.71 15.16 29.10
N THR A 191 4.72 15.92 28.70
CA THR A 191 5.92 16.15 29.51
C THR A 191 5.53 17.04 30.68
N ALA A 192 5.48 16.47 31.88
CA ALA A 192 5.34 17.23 33.11
C ALA A 192 6.59 18.10 33.31
N ARG A 193 6.37 19.36 33.70
CA ARG A 193 7.40 20.30 34.14
C ARG A 193 7.31 20.45 35.65
#